data_AF-A0A1Q3K632-F1
#
_entry.id   AF-A0A1Q3K632-F1
#
_cell.length_a   1.000
_cell.length_b   1.000
_cell.length_c   1.000
_cell.angle_alpha   90.00
_cell.angle_beta   90.00
_cell.angle_gamma   90.00
#
_symmetry.space_group_name_H-M   'P 1'
#
loop_
_entity.id
_entity.type
_entity.pdbx_description
1 polymer ?
#
loop_
_entity_poly.entity_id
_entity_poly.type
_entity_poly.pdbx_seq_one_letter_code
_entity_poly.pdbx_strand_id
1 'polypeptide(L)' 'MWIPIGMFFALGFEHTVVNMWLFPTAILSGANVSIYEWWVWNQIPVTIGNIFGAMVLNGTLWYYTHTLQKE' A
#
# COMPACT_ATOMS: atom_id res chain seq x y z
N MET A 1 11.81 -11.52 -4.36
CA MET A 1 11.07 -10.58 -3.48
C MET A 1 11.87 -9.33 -3.10
N TRP A 2 13.19 -9.42 -2.84
CA TRP A 2 13.96 -8.27 -2.35
C TRP A 2 14.00 -7.04 -3.28
N ILE A 3 14.37 -7.22 -4.55
CA ILE A 3 14.47 -6.11 -5.53
C ILE A 3 13.15 -5.34 -5.69
N PRO A 4 11.99 -5.99 -5.98
CA PRO A 4 10.75 -5.23 -6.17
C PRO A 4 10.29 -4.52 -4.90
N ILE A 5 10.47 -5.13 -3.72
CA ILE A 5 10.14 -4.49 -2.44
C ILE A 5 11.08 -3.30 -2.17
N GLY A 6 12.39 -3.47 -2.36
CA GLY A 6 13.37 -2.41 -2.17
C GLY A 6 13.12 -1.21 -3.09
N MET A 7 12.74 -1.47 -4.35
CA MET A 7 12.35 -0.42 -5.30
C MET A 7 11.08 0.32 -4.85
N PHE A 8 10.07 -0.40 -4.37
CA PHE A 8 8.84 0.19 -3.84
C PHE A 8 9.14 1.21 -2.72
N PHE A 9 10.01 0.85 -1.77
CA PHE A 9 10.45 1.76 -0.71
C PHE A 9 11.30 2.92 -1.24
N ALA A 10 12.24 2.65 -2.14
CA ALA A 10 13.13 3.68 -2.70
C ALA A 10 12.36 4.75 -3.48
N LEU A 11 11.24 4.39 -4.10
CA LEU A 11 10.35 5.32 -4.80
C LEU A 11 9.40 6.08 -3.87
N GLY A 12 9.39 5.79 -2.57
CA GLY A 12 8.52 6.42 -1.59
C GLY A 12 7.06 6.00 -1.72
N PHE A 13 6.78 4.83 -2.29
CA PHE A 13 5.42 4.31 -2.32
C PHE A 13 4.96 3.85 -0.94
N GLU A 14 3.65 3.91 -0.73
CA GLU A 14 3.04 3.72 0.57
C GLU A 14 2.27 2.39 0.65
N HIS A 15 2.53 1.63 1.72
CA HIS A 15 1.90 0.34 1.96
C HIS A 15 1.09 0.38 3.24
N THR A 16 -0.21 0.13 3.12
CA THR A 16 -1.19 0.25 4.21
C THR A 16 -0.76 -0.50 5.48
N VAL A 17 -0.30 -1.75 5.34
CA VAL A 17 0.13 -2.58 6.48
C VAL A 17 1.45 -2.11 7.08
N VAL A 18 2.36 -1.55 6.27
CA VAL A 18 3.63 -1.02 6.79
C VAL A 18 3.36 0.24 7.60
N ASN A 19 2.45 1.10 7.12
CA ASN A 19 2.05 2.32 7.81
C ASN A 19 1.35 2.04 9.15
N MET A 20 0.63 0.91 9.28
CA MET A 20 0.07 0.44 10.55
C MET A 20 1.11 0.06 11.61
N TRP A 21 2.36 -0.14 11.23
CA TRP A 21 3.47 -0.28 12.18
C TRP A 21 4.27 1.02 12.31
N LEU A 22 4.57 1.67 11.17
CA LEU A 22 5.41 2.86 11.11
C LEU A 22 4.85 4.04 11.91
N PHE A 23 3.56 4.38 11.74
CA PHE A 23 2.95 5.52 12.45
C PHE A 23 2.87 5.28 13.97
N PRO A 24 2.38 4.13 14.47
CA PRO A 24 2.42 3.85 15.90
C PRO A 24 3.83 3.93 16.49
N THR A 25 4.83 3.35 15.83
CA THR A 25 6.22 3.43 16.30
C THR A 25 6.74 4.87 16.30
N ALA A 26 6.43 5.67 15.27
CA ALA A 26 6.83 7.07 15.21
C ALA A 26 6.19 7.90 16.33
N ILE A 27 4.88 7.75 16.56
CA ILE A 27 4.15 8.46 17.62
C ILE A 27 4.69 8.08 19.01
N LEU A 28 4.91 6.79 19.26
CA LEU A 28 5.52 6.31 20.52
C LEU A 28 6.96 6.80 20.69
N SER A 29 7.66 7.08 19.59
CA SER A 29 9.01 7.66 19.59
C SER A 29 9.01 9.19 19.68
N GLY A 30 7.85 9.83 19.85
CA GLY A 30 7.72 11.27 20.04
C GLY A 30 7.45 12.09 18.76
N ALA A 31 7.07 11.45 17.65
CA ALA A 31 6.65 12.18 16.46
C ALA A 31 5.39 13.01 16.74
N ASN A 32 5.38 14.27 16.29
CA ASN A 32 4.24 15.18 16.44
C ASN A 32 3.19 14.92 15.35
N VAL A 33 2.55 13.76 15.41
CA VAL A 33 1.45 13.36 14.51
C VAL A 33 0.33 12.79 15.37
N SER A 34 -0.88 13.32 15.20
CA SER A 34 -2.07 12.78 15.87
C SER A 34 -2.58 11.52 15.15
N ILE A 35 -3.33 10.70 15.88
CA ILE A 35 -4.04 9.54 15.30
C ILE A 35 -4.99 10.00 14.19
N TYR A 36 -5.65 11.15 14.36
CA TYR A 36 -6.54 11.71 13.34
C TYR A 36 -5.81 12.03 12.04
N GLU A 37 -4.66 12.72 12.13
CA GLU A 37 -3.84 13.07 10.97
C GLU A 37 -3.35 11.82 10.23
N TRP A 38 -2.85 10.82 10.97
CA TRP A 38 -2.48 9.54 10.39
C TRP A 38 -3.65 8.89 9.64
N TRP A 39 -4.84 8.79 10.25
CA TRP A 39 -5.94 8.07 9.61
C TRP A 39 -6.51 8.77 8.39
N VAL A 40 -6.72 10.09 8.47
CA VAL A 40 -7.38 10.86 7.41
C VAL A 40 -6.43 11.15 6.24
N TRP A 41 -5.18 11.51 6.53
CA TRP A 41 -4.24 11.93 5.48
C TRP A 41 -3.36 10.79 4.96
N ASN A 42 -3.33 9.65 5.64
CA ASN A 42 -2.48 8.55 5.26
C ASN A 42 -3.22 7.20 5.21
N GLN A 43 -3.73 6.69 6.33
CA GLN A 43 -4.20 5.31 6.42
C GLN A 43 -5.36 5.03 5.45
N ILE A 44 -6.37 5.91 5.40
CA ILE A 44 -7.52 5.74 4.51
C ILE A 44 -7.09 5.91 3.03
N PRO A 45 -6.44 7.01 2.62
CA PRO A 45 -5.99 7.18 1.23
C PRO A 45 -5.09 6.05 0.73
N VAL A 46 -4.10 5.63 1.52
CA VAL A 46 -3.15 4.57 1.15
C VAL A 46 -3.85 3.22 1.02
N THR A 47 -4.78 2.91 1.93
CA THR A 47 -5.56 1.66 1.85
C THR A 47 -6.39 1.61 0.57
N ILE A 48 -7.08 2.71 0.24
CA ILE A 48 -7.87 2.80 -1.00
C ILE A 48 -6.95 2.66 -2.22
N GLY A 49 -5.82 3.37 -2.24
CA GLY A 49 -4.84 3.30 -3.32
C GLY A 49 -4.25 1.90 -3.50
N ASN A 50 -3.94 1.20 -2.41
CA ASN A 50 -3.42 -0.17 -2.43
C ASN A 50 -4.46 -1.16 -2.98
N ILE A 51 -5.72 -1.07 -2.55
CA ILE A 51 -6.82 -1.90 -3.07
C ILE A 51 -7.01 -1.62 -4.56
N PHE A 52 -7.11 -0.35 -4.95
CA PHE A 52 -7.31 0.04 -6.34
C PHE A 52 -6.16 -0.42 -7.24
N GLY A 53 -4.91 -0.22 -6.80
CA GLY A 53 -3.72 -0.69 -7.51
C GLY A 53 -3.71 -2.21 -7.67
N ALA A 54 -4.06 -2.97 -6.63
CA ALA A 54 -4.17 -4.42 -6.72
C ALA A 54 -5.28 -4.87 -7.69
N MET A 55 -6.46 -4.24 -7.64
CA MET A 55 -7.56 -4.56 -8.56
C MET A 55 -7.17 -4.28 -10.01
N VAL A 56 -6.58 -3.12 -10.29
CA VAL A 56 -6.22 -2.70 -11.65
C VAL A 56 -5.02 -3.48 -12.18
N LEU A 57 -3.94 -3.63 -11.41
CA LEU A 57 -2.70 -4.22 -11.93
C LEU A 57 -2.60 -5.73 -11.74
N ASN A 58 -3.14 -6.30 -10.66
CA ASN A 58 -3.14 -7.76 -10.49
C ASN A 58 -4.46 -8.37 -10.95
N GLY A 59 -5.58 -7.85 -10.47
CA GLY A 59 -6.91 -8.40 -10.74
C GLY A 59 -7.24 -8.45 -12.23
N THR A 60 -7.05 -7.34 -12.96
CA THR A 60 -7.35 -7.31 -14.40
C THR A 60 -6.39 -8.19 -15.22
N LEU A 61 -5.09 -8.17 -14.91
CA LEU A 61 -4.10 -8.99 -15.61
C LEU A 61 -4.38 -10.48 -15.41
N TRP A 62 -4.71 -10.89 -14.18
CA TRP A 62 -5.12 -12.26 -13.90
C TRP A 62 -6.39 -12.65 -14.65
N TYR A 63 -7.41 -11.80 -14.62
CA TYR A 63 -8.65 -12.06 -15.35
C TYR A 63 -8.39 -12.22 -16.85
N TYR A 64 -7.70 -11.26 -17.47
CA TYR A 64 -7.44 -11.26 -18.90
C TYR A 64 -6.63 -12.48 -19.35
N THR A 65 -5.54 -12.80 -18.65
CA THR A 65 -4.69 -13.96 -18.99
C THR A 65 -5.45 -15.28 -18.91
N HIS A 66 -6.36 -15.45 -17.93
CA HIS A 66 -7.14 -16.68 -17.79
C HIS A 66 -8.38 -16.74 -18.69
N THR A 67 -8.88 -15.60 -19.19
CA THR A 67 -9.89 -15.60 -20.25
C THR A 67 -9.33 -16.02 -21.60
N LEU A 68 -8.06 -15.67 -21.90
CA LEU A 68 -7.38 -16.10 -23.13
C LEU A 68 -7.05 -17.60 -23.15
N GLN A 69 -6.99 -18.23 -21.98
CA GLN A 69 -6.59 -19.63 -21.84
C GLN A 69 -7.77 -20.62 -21.93
N LYS A 70 -9.00 -20.10 -22.08
CA LYS A 70 -10.24 -20.89 -22.20
C LYS A 70 -10.60 -21.28 -23.63
N GLU A 71 -9.71 -21.06 -24.60
CA GLU A 71 -9.80 -21.62 -25.97
C GLU A 71 -8.91 -22.85 -26.13
#